data_AF-A0A850KBK9-F1
#
_entry.id   AF-A0A850KBK9-F1
#
_cell.length_a   1.000
_cell.length_b   1.000
_cell.length_c   1.000
_cell.angle_alpha   90.00
_cell.angle_beta   90.00
_cell.angle_gamma   90.00
#
_symmetry.space_group_name_H-M   'P 1'
#
loop_
_entity.id
_entity.type
_entity.pdbx_description
1 polymer ?
#
loop_
_entity_poly.entity_id
_entity_poly.type
_entity_poly.pdbx_seq_one_letter_code
_entity_poly.pdbx_strand_id
1 'polypeptide(L)'
;MLNIIEIRQKVSDLGTRIKAPRIYSAIPDMSSGDGTPHVEIIEDEYHYVTSERGSETSRKVTKEIDQLLFWIFEDIIFSMANSFELKNRIQNKDSRRLYFTKEIELFKQINPKWVERKKKKIESILKSVPYDDDADKRVELCIKLTNSGYSSENAYEKACEKYPLPIPDND
;
A
#
# COMPACT_ATOMS: atom_id res chain seq x y z
N MET A 1 25.62 0.00 -13.56
CA MET A 1 24.55 -0.43 -12.64
C MET A 1 25.04 -0.26 -11.21
N LEU A 2 24.16 -0.02 -10.24
CA LEU A 2 24.53 0.16 -8.84
C LEU A 2 24.59 -1.18 -8.13
N ASN A 3 25.54 -1.35 -7.21
CA ASN A 3 25.56 -2.50 -6.30
C ASN A 3 24.61 -2.29 -5.10
N ILE A 4 24.42 -3.33 -4.29
CA ILE A 4 23.50 -3.26 -3.14
C ILE A 4 23.87 -2.19 -2.11
N ILE A 5 25.16 -1.91 -1.90
CA ILE A 5 25.62 -0.89 -0.95
C ILE A 5 25.23 0.50 -1.48
N GLU A 6 25.44 0.75 -2.77
CA GLU A 6 25.05 2.01 -3.42
C GLU A 6 23.52 2.20 -3.43
N ILE A 7 22.76 1.13 -3.62
CA ILE A 7 21.28 1.15 -3.53
C ILE A 7 20.85 1.51 -2.11
N ARG A 8 21.39 0.83 -1.08
CA ARG A 8 21.10 1.13 0.34
C ARG A 8 21.43 2.58 0.68
N GLN A 9 22.55 3.11 0.18
CA GLN A 9 22.91 4.52 0.38
C GLN A 9 21.87 5.46 -0.26
N LYS A 10 21.46 5.20 -1.51
CA LYS A 10 20.42 6.01 -2.17
C LYS A 10 19.08 5.96 -1.44
N VAL A 11 18.68 4.79 -0.96
CA VAL A 11 17.45 4.63 -0.16
C VAL A 11 17.58 5.40 1.14
N SER A 12 18.73 5.36 1.81
CA SER A 12 18.97 6.13 3.03
C SER A 12 18.86 7.63 2.77
N ASP A 13 19.56 8.15 1.76
CA ASP A 13 19.59 9.57 1.40
C ASP A 13 18.17 10.09 1.08
N LEU A 14 17.43 9.37 0.24
CA LEU A 14 16.05 9.73 -0.10
C LEU A 14 15.10 9.59 1.09
N GLY A 15 15.30 8.56 1.92
CA GLY A 15 14.51 8.30 3.12
C GLY A 15 14.60 9.43 4.15
N THR A 16 15.72 10.15 4.22
CA THR A 16 15.84 11.32 5.11
C THR A 16 14.81 12.41 4.81
N ARG A 17 14.41 12.59 3.55
CA ARG A 17 13.46 13.62 3.11
C ARG A 17 12.07 13.43 3.70
N ILE A 18 11.70 12.19 3.96
CA ILE A 18 10.41 11.81 4.55
C ILE A 18 10.54 11.37 6.00
N LYS A 19 11.73 11.48 6.60
CA LYS A 19 12.04 10.98 7.95
C LYS A 19 11.70 9.49 8.10
N ALA A 20 11.99 8.70 7.06
CA ALA A 20 11.78 7.26 7.09
C ALA A 20 12.60 6.63 8.24
N PRO A 21 12.01 5.71 9.04
CA PRO A 21 12.75 4.90 10.00
C PRO A 21 13.98 4.24 9.38
N ARG A 22 15.13 4.29 10.08
CA ARG A 22 16.42 3.78 9.59
C ARG A 22 16.37 2.31 9.17
N ILE A 23 15.49 1.52 9.79
CA ILE A 23 15.31 0.11 9.45
C ILE A 23 14.99 -0.09 7.96
N TYR A 24 14.29 0.87 7.32
CA TYR A 24 13.96 0.79 5.90
C TYR A 24 15.14 1.04 4.96
N SER A 25 16.27 1.55 5.46
CA SER A 25 17.49 1.69 4.65
C SER A 25 18.27 0.37 4.52
N ALA A 26 17.99 -0.61 5.38
CA ALA A 26 18.64 -1.92 5.38
C ALA A 26 17.97 -2.87 4.39
N ILE A 27 17.92 -2.50 3.11
CA ILE A 27 17.32 -3.32 2.04
C ILE A 27 18.03 -4.67 1.97
N PRO A 28 17.34 -5.81 2.16
CA PRO A 28 17.97 -7.13 2.08
C PRO A 28 18.42 -7.44 0.65
N ASP A 29 19.49 -8.22 0.51
CA ASP A 29 19.99 -8.80 -0.75
C ASP A 29 19.62 -10.29 -0.91
N MET A 30 18.89 -10.84 0.05
CA MET A 30 18.38 -12.20 0.03
C MET A 30 17.08 -12.30 0.82
N SER A 31 16.31 -13.33 0.54
CA SER A 31 15.03 -13.59 1.21
C SER A 31 15.21 -13.93 2.69
N SER A 32 14.40 -13.29 3.54
CA SER A 32 14.18 -13.65 4.95
C SER A 32 13.07 -14.72 5.12
N GLY A 33 12.31 -15.01 4.06
CA GLY A 33 11.20 -15.97 4.08
C GLY A 33 9.92 -15.49 4.78
N ASP A 34 9.86 -14.22 5.22
CA ASP A 34 8.74 -13.63 5.95
C ASP A 34 7.91 -12.64 5.12
N GLY A 35 8.11 -12.63 3.79
CA GLY A 35 7.45 -11.69 2.89
C GLY A 35 8.11 -10.30 2.83
N THR A 36 9.24 -10.07 3.51
CA THR A 36 10.03 -8.85 3.32
C THR A 36 10.66 -8.87 1.92
N PRO A 37 10.45 -7.84 1.09
CA PRO A 37 11.08 -7.78 -0.22
C PRO A 37 12.60 -7.61 -0.13
N HIS A 38 13.33 -8.26 -1.05
CA HIS A 38 14.79 -8.14 -1.20
C HIS A 38 15.17 -7.77 -2.63
N VAL A 39 16.43 -7.35 -2.80
CA VAL A 39 16.99 -6.98 -4.11
C VAL A 39 18.05 -7.98 -4.52
N GLU A 40 17.83 -8.65 -5.64
CA GLU A 40 18.86 -9.46 -6.32
C GLU A 40 19.40 -8.65 -7.51
N ILE A 41 20.71 -8.72 -7.75
CA ILE A 41 21.35 -8.13 -8.92
C ILE A 41 21.88 -9.30 -9.75
N ILE A 42 21.26 -9.55 -10.89
CA ILE A 42 21.57 -10.68 -11.76
C ILE A 42 21.94 -10.10 -13.12
N GLU A 43 23.16 -10.39 -13.58
CA GLU A 43 23.75 -9.83 -14.79
C GLU A 43 23.69 -8.29 -14.80
N ASP A 44 22.81 -7.71 -15.63
CA ASP A 44 22.56 -6.27 -15.79
C ASP A 44 21.13 -5.85 -15.38
N GLU A 45 20.49 -6.63 -14.49
CA GLU A 45 19.11 -6.42 -14.05
C GLU A 45 18.98 -6.36 -12.53
N TYR A 46 18.09 -5.48 -12.06
CA TYR A 46 17.60 -5.47 -10.70
C TYR A 46 16.33 -6.29 -10.61
N HIS A 47 16.31 -7.25 -9.68
CA HIS A 47 15.12 -8.00 -9.33
C HIS A 47 14.67 -7.58 -7.93
N TYR A 48 13.46 -7.08 -7.83
CA TYR A 48 12.80 -6.80 -6.56
C TYR A 48 11.83 -7.96 -6.27
N VAL A 49 12.21 -8.79 -5.32
CA VAL A 49 11.63 -10.12 -5.10
C VAL A 49 10.98 -10.16 -3.73
N THR A 50 9.85 -10.86 -3.62
CA THR A 50 9.20 -11.16 -2.36
C THR A 50 8.99 -12.66 -2.27
N SER A 51 9.36 -13.24 -1.14
CA SER A 51 9.11 -14.66 -0.85
C SER A 51 8.54 -14.83 0.54
N GLU A 52 7.57 -15.73 0.69
CA GLU A 52 6.98 -16.10 1.96
C GLU A 52 7.03 -17.62 2.13
N ARG A 53 7.52 -18.09 3.28
CA ARG A 53 7.59 -19.53 3.64
C ARG A 53 8.30 -20.40 2.59
N GLY A 54 9.36 -19.85 1.98
CA GLY A 54 10.16 -20.55 0.96
C GLY A 54 9.57 -20.49 -0.46
N SER A 55 8.43 -19.82 -0.65
CA SER A 55 7.79 -19.65 -1.97
C SER A 55 7.91 -18.21 -2.42
N GLU A 56 8.40 -17.99 -3.65
CA GLU A 56 8.35 -16.67 -4.29
C GLU A 56 6.89 -16.27 -4.55
N THR A 57 6.51 -15.09 -4.06
CA THR A 57 5.16 -14.52 -4.22
C THR A 57 5.14 -13.39 -5.25
N SER A 58 6.28 -12.74 -5.51
CA SER A 58 6.41 -11.69 -6.51
C SER A 58 7.84 -11.52 -6.99
N ARG A 59 8.01 -11.19 -8.27
CA ARG A 59 9.28 -10.73 -8.86
C ARG A 59 9.00 -9.60 -9.85
N LYS A 60 9.64 -8.45 -9.60
CA LYS A 60 9.63 -7.29 -10.49
C LYS A 60 11.05 -7.08 -11.01
N VAL A 61 11.22 -6.93 -12.33
CA VAL A 61 12.54 -6.86 -12.98
C VAL A 61 12.69 -5.55 -13.74
N THR A 62 13.84 -4.89 -13.60
CA THR A 62 14.15 -3.64 -14.33
C THR A 62 15.66 -3.41 -14.45
N LYS A 63 16.07 -2.72 -15.52
CA LYS A 63 17.44 -2.18 -15.67
C LYS A 63 17.58 -0.76 -15.11
N GLU A 64 16.45 -0.10 -14.84
CA GLU A 64 16.38 1.31 -14.50
C GLU A 64 16.38 1.52 -12.97
N ILE A 65 17.41 2.19 -12.46
CA ILE A 65 17.51 2.48 -11.02
C ILE A 65 16.33 3.34 -10.51
N ASP A 66 15.80 4.26 -11.31
CA ASP A 66 14.63 5.07 -10.93
C ASP A 66 13.39 4.19 -10.69
N GLN A 67 13.25 3.11 -11.48
CA GLN A 67 12.13 2.18 -11.35
C GLN A 67 12.27 1.29 -10.12
N LEU A 68 13.48 0.78 -9.84
CA LEU A 68 13.75 0.02 -8.62
C LEU A 68 13.48 0.87 -7.37
N LEU A 69 14.01 2.09 -7.33
CA LEU A 69 13.82 2.98 -6.18
C LEU A 69 12.35 3.35 -6.01
N PHE A 70 11.58 3.51 -7.09
CA PHE A 70 10.14 3.73 -7.01
C PHE A 70 9.44 2.55 -6.32
N TRP A 71 9.76 1.30 -6.65
CA TRP A 71 9.17 0.13 -5.98
C TRP A 71 9.54 0.04 -4.51
N ILE A 72 10.80 0.25 -4.16
CA ILE A 72 11.25 0.25 -2.76
C ILE A 72 10.49 1.33 -1.96
N PHE A 73 10.36 2.53 -2.53
CA PHE A 73 9.66 3.61 -1.85
C PHE A 73 8.14 3.45 -1.84
N GLU A 74 7.53 2.70 -2.76
CA GLU A 74 6.12 2.31 -2.61
C GLU A 74 5.90 1.54 -1.31
N ASP A 75 6.75 0.57 -0.99
CA ASP A 75 6.56 -0.27 0.20
C ASP A 75 6.89 0.47 1.51
N ILE A 76 7.93 1.32 1.48
CA ILE A 76 8.30 2.19 2.62
C ILE A 76 7.18 3.21 2.88
N ILE A 77 6.73 3.91 1.84
CA ILE A 77 5.68 4.93 1.96
C ILE A 77 4.36 4.29 2.36
N PHE A 78 4.02 3.11 1.83
CA PHE A 78 2.85 2.33 2.26
C PHE A 78 2.87 2.14 3.77
N SER A 79 3.98 1.63 4.32
CA SER A 79 4.11 1.35 5.75
C SER A 79 3.96 2.61 6.61
N MET A 80 4.54 3.73 6.15
CA MET A 80 4.48 5.02 6.85
C MET A 80 3.09 5.67 6.76
N ALA A 81 2.44 5.63 5.60
CA ALA A 81 1.11 6.15 5.39
C ALA A 81 0.07 5.34 6.18
N ASN A 82 0.20 4.02 6.24
CA ASN A 82 -0.66 3.16 7.06
C ASN A 82 -0.50 3.46 8.55
N SER A 83 0.74 3.61 9.03
CA SER A 83 0.99 4.00 10.42
C SER A 83 0.43 5.39 10.77
N PHE A 84 0.44 6.31 9.80
CA PHE A 84 -0.16 7.63 9.96
C PHE A 84 -1.69 7.55 10.00
N GLU A 85 -2.31 6.78 9.11
CA GLU A 85 -3.75 6.55 9.10
C GLU A 85 -4.23 6.00 10.43
N LEU A 86 -3.61 4.92 10.93
CA LEU A 86 -4.01 4.29 12.19
C LEU A 86 -3.99 5.26 13.38
N LYS A 87 -3.03 6.19 13.41
CA LYS A 87 -2.91 7.20 14.48
C LYS A 87 -3.88 8.37 14.35
N ASN A 88 -4.40 8.61 13.15
CA ASN A 88 -5.22 9.78 12.82
C ASN A 88 -6.56 9.35 12.22
N ARG A 89 -7.01 8.13 12.52
CA ARG A 89 -8.17 7.50 11.91
C ARG A 89 -9.41 8.37 12.10
N ILE A 90 -10.11 8.61 11.00
CA ILE A 90 -11.39 9.30 11.01
C ILE A 90 -12.47 8.22 11.03
N GLN A 91 -13.28 8.19 12.09
CA GLN A 91 -14.35 7.22 12.24
C GLN A 91 -15.37 7.33 11.09
N ASN A 92 -15.90 6.21 10.62
CA ASN A 92 -16.90 6.14 9.54
C ASN A 92 -16.43 6.78 8.22
N LYS A 93 -15.13 6.65 7.92
CA LYS A 93 -14.53 7.04 6.66
C LYS A 93 -13.59 5.95 6.19
N ASP A 94 -13.56 5.73 4.88
CA ASP A 94 -12.62 4.79 4.28
C ASP A 94 -11.18 5.23 4.62
N SER A 95 -10.41 4.33 5.24
CA SER A 95 -9.04 4.57 5.67
C SER A 95 -8.15 5.02 4.50
N ARG A 96 -8.46 4.55 3.28
CA ARG A 96 -7.74 4.89 2.05
C ARG A 96 -7.77 6.39 1.76
N ARG A 97 -8.77 7.15 2.23
CA ARG A 97 -8.81 8.60 2.03
C ARG A 97 -7.62 9.30 2.66
N LEU A 98 -7.34 9.00 3.94
CA LEU A 98 -6.22 9.59 4.66
C LEU A 98 -4.89 8.97 4.22
N TYR A 99 -4.90 7.65 4.04
CA TYR A 99 -3.77 6.86 3.59
C TYR A 99 -3.23 7.31 2.22
N PHE A 100 -4.06 7.38 1.17
CA PHE A 100 -3.63 7.81 -0.18
C PHE A 100 -3.17 9.26 -0.20
N THR A 101 -3.85 10.14 0.56
CA THR A 101 -3.41 11.53 0.72
C THR A 101 -2.00 11.59 1.30
N LYS A 102 -1.72 10.78 2.32
CA LYS A 102 -0.40 10.72 2.95
C LYS A 102 0.66 10.12 2.02
N GLU A 103 0.33 9.09 1.25
CA GLU A 103 1.25 8.54 0.25
C GLU A 103 1.69 9.61 -0.74
N ILE A 104 0.76 10.38 -1.31
CA ILE A 104 1.06 11.44 -2.27
C ILE A 104 1.94 12.53 -1.65
N GLU A 105 1.67 12.92 -0.40
CA GLU A 105 2.49 13.89 0.34
C GLU A 105 3.94 13.41 0.50
N LEU A 106 4.14 12.13 0.83
CA LEU A 106 5.47 11.54 1.01
C LEU A 106 6.19 11.36 -0.32
N PHE A 107 5.50 10.89 -1.37
CA PHE A 107 6.07 10.79 -2.72
C PHE A 107 6.54 12.14 -3.25
N LYS A 108 5.76 13.20 -3.02
CA LYS A 108 6.11 14.58 -3.40
C LYS A 108 7.41 15.05 -2.74
N GLN A 109 7.66 14.67 -1.49
CA GLN A 109 8.89 15.01 -0.76
C GLN A 109 10.12 14.23 -1.26
N ILE A 110 9.94 13.02 -1.77
CA ILE A 110 11.04 12.21 -2.32
C ILE A 110 11.38 12.64 -3.74
N ASN A 111 10.41 12.50 -4.65
CA ASN A 111 10.58 12.74 -6.08
C ASN A 111 9.22 13.15 -6.69
N PRO A 112 9.02 14.45 -7.00
CA PRO A 112 7.77 14.93 -7.59
C PRO A 112 7.36 14.21 -8.89
N LYS A 113 8.30 13.65 -9.65
CA LYS A 113 8.00 12.89 -10.89
C LYS A 113 7.26 11.57 -10.61
N TRP A 114 7.40 11.02 -9.40
CA TRP A 114 6.73 9.78 -8.99
C TRP A 114 5.28 10.01 -8.56
N VAL A 115 4.89 11.25 -8.24
CA VAL A 115 3.54 11.59 -7.78
C VAL A 115 2.49 11.20 -8.83
N GLU A 116 2.71 11.55 -10.10
CA GLU A 116 1.77 11.22 -11.17
C GLU A 116 1.71 9.71 -11.44
N ARG A 117 2.81 8.98 -11.28
CA ARG A 117 2.81 7.51 -11.33
C ARG A 117 1.92 6.93 -10.23
N LYS A 118 2.04 7.45 -9.00
CA LYS A 118 1.26 6.98 -7.85
C LYS A 118 -0.23 7.35 -7.95
N LYS A 119 -0.55 8.57 -8.40
CA LYS A 119 -1.95 8.99 -8.64
C LYS A 119 -2.65 8.08 -9.63
N LYS A 120 -2.02 7.78 -10.77
CA LYS A 120 -2.58 6.84 -11.76
C LYS A 120 -2.87 5.46 -11.17
N LYS A 121 -1.98 4.94 -10.30
CA LYS A 121 -2.23 3.69 -9.58
C LYS A 121 -3.43 3.80 -8.63
N ILE A 122 -3.51 4.88 -7.85
CA ILE A 122 -4.64 5.14 -6.94
C ILE A 122 -5.95 5.25 -7.72
N GLU A 123 -5.96 6.00 -8.82
CA GLU A 123 -7.12 6.13 -9.71
C GLU A 123 -7.55 4.77 -10.25
N SER A 124 -6.61 3.94 -10.74
CA SER A 124 -6.90 2.58 -11.20
C SER A 124 -7.48 1.69 -10.10
N ILE A 125 -7.02 1.82 -8.85
CA ILE A 125 -7.58 1.09 -7.70
C ILE A 125 -8.99 1.58 -7.39
N LEU A 126 -9.22 2.89 -7.42
CA LEU A 126 -10.51 3.48 -7.06
C LEU A 126 -11.58 3.30 -8.13
N LYS A 127 -11.17 3.10 -9.39
CA LYS A 127 -12.08 2.66 -10.45
C LYS A 127 -12.69 1.30 -10.13
N SER A 128 -11.86 0.30 -9.81
CA SER A 128 -12.33 -1.06 -9.52
C SER A 128 -12.90 -1.22 -8.11
N VAL A 129 -12.36 -0.49 -7.13
CA VAL A 129 -12.75 -0.55 -5.72
C VAL A 129 -12.88 0.87 -5.19
N PRO A 130 -14.01 1.56 -5.42
CA PRO A 130 -14.21 2.94 -4.96
C PRO A 130 -14.18 3.05 -3.43
N TYR A 131 -14.07 4.27 -2.93
CA TYR A 131 -14.13 4.52 -1.48
C TYR A 131 -15.45 4.07 -0.88
N ASP A 132 -15.37 3.53 0.33
CA ASP A 132 -16.50 3.00 1.07
C ASP A 132 -16.59 3.61 2.47
N ASP A 133 -17.21 4.80 2.55
CA ASP A 133 -17.38 5.52 3.82
C ASP A 133 -18.49 4.90 4.71
N ASP A 134 -19.29 3.98 4.18
CA ASP A 134 -20.42 3.39 4.88
C ASP A 134 -20.17 1.95 5.34
N ALA A 135 -18.98 1.40 5.10
CA ALA A 135 -18.59 0.05 5.54
C ALA A 135 -18.82 -0.16 7.04
N ASP A 136 -18.35 0.76 7.88
CA ASP A 136 -18.53 0.68 9.34
C ASP A 136 -20.02 0.72 9.71
N LYS A 137 -20.81 1.58 9.05
CA LYS A 137 -22.25 1.68 9.31
C LYS A 137 -22.99 0.40 8.93
N ARG A 138 -22.57 -0.28 7.86
CA ARG A 138 -23.10 -1.60 7.50
C ARG A 138 -22.78 -2.63 8.57
N VAL A 139 -21.54 -2.69 9.05
CA VAL A 139 -21.13 -3.60 10.12
C VAL A 139 -21.92 -3.34 11.40
N GLU A 140 -22.04 -2.09 11.82
CA GLU A 140 -22.80 -1.70 13.02
C GLU A 140 -24.28 -2.11 12.92
N LEU A 141 -24.91 -1.87 11.76
CA LEU A 141 -26.31 -2.26 11.55
C LEU A 141 -26.48 -3.77 11.47
N CYS A 142 -25.57 -4.47 10.79
CA CYS A 142 -25.57 -5.91 10.70
C CYS A 142 -25.51 -6.54 12.10
N ILE A 143 -24.59 -6.09 12.96
CA ILE A 143 -24.49 -6.55 14.36
C ILE A 143 -25.79 -6.29 15.13
N LYS A 144 -26.40 -5.10 15.00
CA LYS A 144 -27.67 -4.76 15.66
C LYS A 144 -28.81 -5.69 15.21
N LEU A 145 -28.91 -5.99 13.92
CA LEU A 145 -29.94 -6.87 13.37
C LEU A 145 -29.71 -8.33 13.79
N THR A 146 -28.47 -8.82 13.76
CA THR A 146 -28.15 -10.18 14.23
C THR A 146 -28.50 -10.35 15.71
N ASN A 147 -28.19 -9.37 16.56
CA ASN A 147 -28.58 -9.38 17.97
C ASN A 147 -30.10 -9.31 18.18
N SER A 148 -30.85 -8.85 17.17
CA SER A 148 -32.31 -8.79 17.18
C SER A 148 -32.97 -10.06 16.60
N GLY A 149 -32.19 -11.09 16.26
CA GLY A 149 -32.68 -12.40 15.81
C GLY A 149 -32.63 -12.63 14.30
N TYR A 150 -32.07 -11.71 13.51
CA TYR A 150 -31.82 -11.97 12.09
C TYR A 150 -30.62 -12.91 11.90
N SER A 151 -30.63 -13.72 10.83
CA SER A 151 -29.41 -14.39 10.38
C SER A 151 -28.38 -13.35 9.93
N SER A 152 -27.09 -13.72 9.95
CA SER A 152 -26.00 -12.84 9.50
C SER A 152 -26.17 -12.40 8.05
N GLU A 153 -26.60 -13.30 7.17
CA GLU A 153 -26.85 -13.03 5.75
C GLU A 153 -27.98 -11.99 5.57
N ASN A 154 -29.16 -12.25 6.16
CA ASN A 154 -30.29 -11.31 6.08
C ASN A 154 -29.98 -9.96 6.74
N ALA A 155 -29.20 -9.96 7.83
CA ALA A 155 -28.76 -8.75 8.50
C ALA A 155 -27.82 -7.91 7.61
N TYR A 156 -26.90 -8.57 6.89
CA TYR A 156 -25.99 -7.91 5.97
C TYR A 156 -26.71 -7.37 4.74
N GLU A 157 -27.63 -8.13 4.14
CA GLU A 157 -28.47 -7.67 3.03
C GLU A 157 -29.23 -6.39 3.41
N LYS A 158 -29.90 -6.39 4.57
CA LYS A 158 -30.61 -5.20 5.08
C LYS A 158 -29.68 -4.03 5.37
N ALA A 159 -28.46 -4.32 5.82
CA ALA A 159 -27.45 -3.28 6.01
C ALA A 159 -27.03 -2.66 4.67
N CYS A 160 -26.83 -3.47 3.63
CA CYS A 160 -26.55 -3.02 2.26
C CYS A 160 -27.73 -2.29 1.62
N GLU A 161 -28.98 -2.67 1.88
CA GLU A 161 -30.16 -1.93 1.44
C GLU A 161 -30.17 -0.49 1.99
N LYS A 162 -29.81 -0.33 3.28
CA LYS A 162 -29.77 0.98 3.93
C LYS A 162 -28.52 1.79 3.57
N TYR A 163 -27.39 1.11 3.40
CA TYR A 163 -26.08 1.68 3.13
C TYR A 163 -25.45 0.96 1.93
N PRO A 164 -25.84 1.32 0.70
CA PRO A 164 -25.41 0.60 -0.51
C PRO A 164 -23.91 0.46 -0.64
N LEU A 165 -23.47 -0.65 -1.24
CA LEU A 165 -22.08 -0.83 -1.62
C LEU A 165 -21.67 0.22 -2.67
N PRO A 166 -20.42 0.70 -2.63
CA PRO A 166 -19.92 1.58 -3.66
C PRO A 166 -19.92 0.88 -5.03
N ILE A 167 -20.26 1.64 -6.08
CA ILE A 167 -20.37 1.12 -7.45
C ILE A 167 -19.04 1.38 -8.17
N PRO A 168 -18.32 0.34 -8.63
CA PRO A 168 -17.12 0.50 -9.45
C PRO A 168 -17.37 1.30 -10.72
N ASP A 169 -16.38 2.09 -11.11
CA ASP A 169 -16.32 2.76 -12.40
C ASP A 169 -15.65 1.82 -13.41
N ASN A 170 -16.46 1.22 -14.28
CA ASN A 170 -16.03 0.23 -15.28
C ASN A 170 -15.84 0.84 -16.68
N ASP A 171 -15.66 2.16 -16.79
CA ASP A 171 -15.36 2.87 -18.05
C ASP A 171 -14.13 2.30 -18.79
#